data_AF-A0A1W2DEA0-F1
#
_entry.id   AF-A0A1W2DEA0-F1
#
_cell.length_a   1.000
_cell.length_b   1.000
_cell.length_c   1.000
_cell.angle_alpha   90.00
_cell.angle_beta   90.00
_cell.angle_gamma   90.00
#
_symmetry.space_group_name_H-M   'P 1'
#
loop_
_entity.id
_entity.type
_entity.pdbx_description
1 polymer ?
#
loop_
_entity_poly.entity_id
_entity_poly.type
_entity_poly.pdbx_seq_one_letter_code
_entity_poly.pdbx_strand_id
1 'polypeptide(L)'
;MAYIDDRWWQEKKDPVTKEVVRDAKGRPVMEKSSRYGKGDRYRVRWKLPGGKEDNKSFPDKQHKEAKAFKTQIENSLRTKSYVSPKAGDMKVREYAESYKNGRSPDERSRASLDSLFACQVYPFMGDMSLNEVALDGTVIRNWLAWMNNVSGIAVNYQYQVWINLSAMLDAAVVDEKIHRNPCKLGTISAPKPVQKLITPWTDEKLQGIHDSLPPEHQVVVPIGGGLGLRQGEILAFNREDINRKDMTYHCRLQVTYINGKLKFKLPKGHKTRIVPISGGTLHHIDYHCELYPSVEVTLPWGENDSKETHTANLILPYRGVTAWRGSMFLNQIWKPTFSIAGIPYIKGDDGMHALRHLYASHMLASNVSIKELSVFLGHSSEAFTLKTYAHLMPSSYGRARLAADTLFAPPA
;
A
#
# COMPACT_ATOMS: atom_id res chain seq x y z
N MET A 1 -13.98 -19.40 -32.15
CA MET A 1 -14.77 -19.34 -33.41
C MET A 1 -16.06 -18.58 -33.12
N ALA A 2 -16.41 -17.60 -33.96
CA ALA A 2 -17.70 -16.90 -33.88
C ALA A 2 -18.54 -17.21 -35.13
N TYR A 3 -19.86 -17.16 -35.02
CA TYR A 3 -20.76 -17.38 -36.16
C TYR A 3 -22.05 -16.59 -36.01
N ILE A 4 -22.71 -16.35 -37.14
CA ILE A 4 -23.99 -15.63 -37.20
C ILE A 4 -25.09 -16.64 -37.43
N ASP A 5 -26.15 -16.51 -36.64
CA ASP A 5 -27.36 -17.31 -36.69
C ASP A 5 -28.52 -16.41 -37.16
N ASP A 6 -29.16 -16.74 -38.28
CA ASP A 6 -30.39 -16.07 -38.72
C ASP A 6 -31.58 -16.68 -37.97
N ARG A 7 -32.18 -15.91 -37.06
CA ARG A 7 -33.27 -16.40 -36.22
C ARG A 7 -34.63 -16.33 -36.90
N TRP A 8 -34.75 -15.71 -38.06
CA TRP A 8 -36.02 -15.58 -38.77
C TRP A 8 -36.20 -16.67 -39.80
N TRP A 9 -35.12 -17.15 -40.42
CA TRP A 9 -35.13 -18.18 -41.44
C TRP A 9 -34.39 -19.43 -40.97
N GLN A 10 -35.00 -20.60 -41.13
CA GLN A 10 -34.39 -21.89 -40.81
C GLN A 10 -34.40 -22.81 -42.02
N GLU A 11 -33.49 -23.78 -42.06
CA GLU A 11 -33.49 -24.81 -43.10
C GLU A 11 -34.74 -25.68 -42.97
N LYS A 12 -35.50 -25.81 -44.06
CA LYS A 12 -36.67 -26.68 -44.14
C LYS A 12 -36.21 -28.12 -44.03
N LYS A 13 -36.74 -28.86 -43.06
CA LYS A 13 -36.46 -30.28 -42.87
C LYS A 13 -37.61 -31.13 -43.37
N ASP A 14 -37.28 -32.25 -43.99
CA ASP A 14 -38.26 -33.26 -44.35
C ASP A 14 -38.93 -33.80 -43.08
N PRO A 15 -40.27 -33.82 -43.00
CA PRO A 15 -40.98 -34.23 -41.79
C PRO A 15 -40.75 -35.69 -41.41
N VAL A 16 -40.31 -36.54 -42.34
CA VAL A 16 -40.07 -37.98 -42.13
C VAL A 16 -38.59 -38.26 -41.89
N THR A 17 -37.69 -37.80 -42.77
CA THR A 17 -36.26 -38.13 -42.68
C THR A 17 -35.47 -37.16 -41.79
N LYS A 18 -36.07 -36.00 -41.43
CA LYS A 18 -35.40 -34.87 -40.74
C LYS A 18 -34.20 -34.29 -41.49
N GLU A 19 -33.97 -34.71 -42.73
CA GLU A 19 -32.91 -34.19 -43.57
C GLU A 19 -33.29 -32.83 -44.16
N VAL A 20 -32.29 -32.03 -44.49
CA VAL A 20 -32.49 -30.69 -45.06
C VAL A 20 -32.98 -30.82 -46.50
N VAL A 21 -34.16 -30.27 -46.76
CA VAL A 21 -34.74 -30.21 -48.11
C VAL A 21 -33.88 -29.28 -48.97
N ARG A 22 -33.37 -29.78 -50.09
CA ARG A 22 -32.52 -29.02 -51.02
C ARG A 22 -33.29 -28.68 -52.29
N ASP A 23 -32.99 -27.51 -52.86
CA ASP A 23 -33.53 -27.06 -54.14
C ASP A 23 -32.85 -27.78 -55.32
N ALA A 24 -33.33 -27.53 -56.54
CA ALA A 24 -32.77 -28.09 -57.78
C ALA A 24 -31.29 -27.72 -58.04
N LYS A 25 -30.73 -26.77 -57.28
CA LYS A 25 -29.32 -26.34 -57.33
C LYS A 25 -28.52 -26.84 -56.12
N GLY A 26 -29.09 -27.75 -55.32
CA GLY A 26 -28.47 -28.34 -54.14
C GLY A 26 -28.40 -27.42 -52.91
N ARG A 27 -29.05 -26.25 -52.93
CA ARG A 27 -29.04 -25.30 -51.80
C ARG A 27 -30.16 -25.63 -50.81
N PRO A 28 -29.96 -25.44 -49.49
CA PRO A 28 -31.02 -25.60 -48.51
C PRO A 28 -32.23 -24.72 -48.83
N VAL A 29 -33.42 -25.32 -48.85
CA VAL A 29 -34.68 -24.57 -48.91
C VAL A 29 -34.91 -23.95 -47.54
N MET A 30 -35.08 -22.64 -47.48
CA MET A 30 -35.31 -21.92 -46.21
C MET A 30 -36.81 -21.76 -45.96
N GLU A 31 -37.26 -21.94 -44.73
CA GLU A 31 -38.62 -21.65 -44.28
C GLU A 31 -38.63 -20.61 -43.16
N LYS A 32 -39.78 -19.97 -42.97
CA LYS A 32 -39.98 -19.00 -41.89
C LYS A 32 -40.00 -19.75 -40.55
N SER A 33 -39.11 -19.36 -39.64
CA SER A 33 -39.14 -19.85 -38.27
C SER A 33 -40.31 -19.26 -37.48
N SER A 34 -40.57 -19.79 -36.29
CA SER A 34 -41.55 -19.23 -35.34
C SER A 34 -41.23 -17.81 -34.87
N ARG A 35 -40.00 -17.33 -35.07
CA ARG A 35 -39.54 -15.98 -34.72
C ARG A 35 -39.56 -15.00 -35.90
N TYR A 36 -39.99 -15.44 -37.08
CA TYR A 36 -40.08 -14.57 -38.26
C TYR A 36 -40.92 -13.32 -37.97
N GLY A 37 -40.32 -12.14 -38.16
CA GLY A 37 -40.98 -10.85 -37.87
C GLY A 37 -41.09 -10.48 -36.39
N LYS A 38 -40.48 -11.25 -35.47
CA LYS A 38 -40.54 -11.01 -34.01
C LYS A 38 -39.13 -10.90 -33.40
N GLY A 39 -38.84 -9.74 -32.80
CA GLY A 39 -37.56 -9.44 -32.17
C GLY A 39 -36.38 -9.37 -33.14
N ASP A 40 -35.16 -9.36 -32.62
CA ASP A 40 -33.95 -9.24 -33.46
C ASP A 40 -33.74 -10.45 -34.37
N ARG A 41 -33.26 -10.21 -35.59
CA ARG A 41 -33.08 -11.26 -36.60
C ARG A 41 -31.74 -11.97 -36.48
N TYR A 42 -30.65 -11.23 -36.48
CA TYR A 42 -29.31 -11.81 -36.53
C TYR A 42 -28.76 -11.98 -35.12
N ARG A 43 -28.21 -13.16 -34.80
CA ARG A 43 -27.54 -13.41 -33.52
C ARG A 43 -26.11 -13.85 -33.76
N VAL A 44 -25.15 -13.06 -33.32
CA VAL A 44 -23.73 -13.43 -33.30
C VAL A 44 -23.48 -14.24 -32.03
N ARG A 45 -22.90 -15.43 -32.16
CA ARG A 45 -22.49 -16.30 -31.05
C ARG A 45 -20.99 -16.57 -31.12
N TRP A 46 -20.33 -16.67 -29.98
CA TRP A 46 -18.92 -17.04 -29.90
C TRP A 46 -18.61 -17.79 -28.61
N LYS A 47 -17.55 -18.60 -28.67
CA LYS A 47 -17.05 -19.37 -27.53
C LYS A 47 -15.97 -18.58 -26.79
N LEU A 48 -16.11 -18.51 -25.48
CA LEU A 48 -15.16 -17.93 -24.54
C LEU A 48 -14.07 -18.94 -24.16
N PRO A 49 -12.90 -18.46 -23.68
CA PRO A 49 -11.96 -19.30 -22.95
C PRO A 49 -12.67 -19.99 -21.76
N GLY A 50 -12.59 -21.32 -21.68
CA GLY A 50 -13.34 -22.11 -20.67
C GLY A 50 -14.68 -22.68 -21.15
N GLY A 51 -15.05 -22.53 -22.43
CA GLY A 51 -16.13 -23.28 -23.06
C GLY A 51 -17.54 -22.69 -22.93
N LYS A 52 -17.71 -21.59 -22.19
CA LYS A 52 -18.98 -20.84 -22.14
C LYS A 52 -19.23 -20.12 -23.47
N GLU A 53 -20.49 -19.99 -23.87
CA GLU A 53 -20.90 -19.23 -25.06
C GLU A 53 -21.47 -17.86 -24.66
N ASP A 54 -21.12 -16.82 -25.40
CA ASP A 54 -21.70 -15.48 -25.29
C ASP A 54 -22.34 -15.09 -26.63
N ASN A 55 -23.27 -14.12 -26.59
CA ASN A 55 -24.02 -13.73 -27.77
C ASN A 55 -24.48 -12.26 -27.77
N LYS A 56 -24.64 -11.72 -28.97
CA LYS A 56 -25.25 -10.41 -29.22
C LYS A 56 -26.23 -10.50 -30.38
N SER A 57 -27.42 -9.93 -30.21
CA SER A 57 -28.47 -9.90 -31.23
C SER A 57 -28.53 -8.54 -31.93
N PHE A 58 -28.94 -8.54 -33.20
CA PHE A 58 -29.05 -7.38 -34.07
C PHE A 58 -30.41 -7.40 -34.80
N PRO A 59 -31.10 -6.26 -34.89
CA PRO A 59 -32.36 -6.10 -35.63
C PRO A 59 -32.30 -6.57 -37.09
N ASP A 60 -33.47 -6.73 -37.71
CA ASP A 60 -33.55 -6.94 -39.15
C ASP A 60 -32.89 -5.77 -39.92
N LYS A 61 -32.40 -6.06 -41.13
CA LYS A 61 -31.57 -5.17 -41.98
C LYS A 61 -30.17 -4.82 -41.42
N GLN A 62 -29.82 -5.21 -40.19
CA GLN A 62 -28.48 -4.97 -39.62
C GLN A 62 -27.48 -6.14 -39.80
N HIS A 63 -27.56 -6.85 -40.94
CA HIS A 63 -26.66 -7.98 -41.21
C HIS A 63 -25.19 -7.54 -41.33
N LYS A 64 -24.96 -6.34 -41.88
CA LYS A 64 -23.61 -5.79 -42.11
C LYS A 64 -22.92 -5.50 -40.78
N GLU A 65 -23.66 -4.93 -39.82
CA GLU A 65 -23.24 -4.63 -38.46
C GLU A 65 -22.96 -5.92 -37.68
N ALA A 66 -23.83 -6.92 -37.80
CA ALA A 66 -23.61 -8.24 -37.21
C ALA A 66 -22.32 -8.90 -37.73
N LYS A 67 -22.02 -8.77 -39.04
CA LYS A 67 -20.80 -9.29 -39.66
C LYS A 67 -19.54 -8.52 -39.22
N ALA A 68 -19.63 -7.19 -39.12
CA ALA A 68 -18.55 -6.37 -38.59
C ALA A 68 -18.24 -6.72 -37.13
N PHE A 69 -19.27 -6.85 -36.30
CA PHE A 69 -19.13 -7.27 -34.90
C PHE A 69 -18.54 -8.68 -34.77
N LYS A 70 -19.01 -9.64 -35.58
CA LYS A 70 -18.42 -10.99 -35.64
C LYS A 70 -16.91 -10.91 -35.92
N THR A 71 -16.52 -10.15 -36.94
CA THR A 71 -15.10 -9.99 -37.34
C THR A 71 -14.28 -9.37 -36.22
N GLN A 72 -14.82 -8.36 -35.52
CA GLN A 72 -14.18 -7.74 -34.37
C GLN A 72 -13.93 -8.76 -33.25
N ILE A 73 -14.95 -9.55 -32.90
CA ILE A 73 -14.85 -10.59 -31.86
C ILE A 73 -13.84 -11.67 -32.26
N GLU A 74 -13.83 -12.11 -33.51
CA GLU A 74 -12.86 -13.09 -34.00
C GLU A 74 -11.42 -12.56 -33.90
N ASN A 75 -11.20 -11.29 -34.24
CA ASN A 75 -9.89 -10.65 -34.08
C ASN A 75 -9.47 -10.54 -32.61
N SER A 76 -10.38 -10.14 -31.72
CA SER A 76 -10.11 -10.06 -30.27
C SER A 76 -9.83 -11.42 -29.65
N LEU A 77 -10.58 -12.46 -30.02
CA LEU A 77 -10.34 -13.84 -29.56
C LEU A 77 -8.99 -14.36 -30.09
N ARG A 78 -8.67 -14.09 -31.37
CA ARG A 78 -7.39 -14.49 -31.98
C ARG A 78 -6.19 -13.83 -31.30
N THR A 79 -6.31 -12.55 -30.98
CA THR A 79 -5.26 -11.77 -30.31
C THR A 79 -5.21 -12.00 -28.79
N LYS A 80 -6.10 -12.86 -28.25
CA LYS A 80 -6.27 -13.08 -26.80
C LYS A 80 -6.53 -11.78 -26.03
N SER A 81 -7.12 -10.78 -26.67
CA SER A 81 -7.47 -9.49 -26.06
C SER A 81 -8.97 -9.36 -25.77
N TYR A 82 -9.72 -10.46 -25.92
CA TYR A 82 -11.16 -10.45 -25.70
C TYR A 82 -11.46 -10.36 -24.20
N VAL A 83 -12.15 -9.28 -23.82
CA VAL A 83 -12.80 -9.10 -22.53
C VAL A 83 -14.30 -9.08 -22.80
N SER A 84 -15.09 -9.86 -22.05
CA SER A 84 -16.56 -9.84 -22.24
C SER A 84 -17.07 -8.42 -21.95
N PRO A 85 -17.89 -7.82 -22.84
CA PRO A 85 -18.45 -6.49 -22.61
C PRO A 85 -19.19 -6.37 -21.28
N LYS A 86 -19.74 -7.47 -20.76
CA LYS A 86 -20.45 -7.51 -19.48
C LYS A 86 -19.56 -7.74 -18.26
N ALA A 87 -18.31 -8.16 -18.46
CA ALA A 87 -17.41 -8.49 -17.35
C ALA A 87 -17.06 -7.27 -16.49
N GLY A 88 -17.01 -6.08 -17.11
CA GLY A 88 -16.75 -4.80 -16.46
C GLY A 88 -17.99 -4.03 -16.00
N ASP A 89 -19.21 -4.60 -16.12
CA ASP A 89 -20.46 -3.93 -15.70
C ASP A 89 -20.60 -3.87 -14.16
N MET A 90 -19.77 -4.62 -13.43
CA MET A 90 -19.70 -4.54 -11.98
C MET A 90 -19.17 -3.18 -11.51
N LYS A 91 -19.63 -2.75 -10.34
CA LYS A 91 -19.22 -1.47 -9.77
C LYS A 91 -17.76 -1.49 -9.31
N VAL A 92 -17.10 -0.33 -9.37
CA VAL A 92 -15.74 -0.14 -8.82
C VAL A 92 -15.69 -0.57 -7.35
N ARG A 93 -16.69 -0.20 -6.54
CA ARG A 93 -16.75 -0.57 -5.12
C ARG A 93 -16.79 -2.09 -4.95
N GLU A 94 -17.63 -2.79 -5.71
CA GLU A 94 -17.75 -4.26 -5.63
C GLU A 94 -16.43 -4.95 -5.97
N TYR A 95 -15.77 -4.50 -7.03
CA TYR A 95 -14.47 -5.05 -7.43
C TYR A 95 -13.38 -4.73 -6.40
N ALA A 96 -13.37 -3.50 -5.86
CA ALA A 96 -12.43 -3.10 -4.83
C ALA A 96 -12.54 -3.96 -3.57
N GLU A 97 -13.74 -4.26 -3.09
CA GLU A 97 -13.93 -5.15 -1.93
C GLU A 97 -13.37 -6.56 -2.20
N SER A 98 -13.60 -7.12 -3.40
CA SER A 98 -13.02 -8.41 -3.80
C SER A 98 -11.48 -8.37 -3.88
N TYR A 99 -10.93 -7.33 -4.51
CA TYR A 99 -9.48 -7.13 -4.66
C TYR A 99 -8.77 -6.99 -3.31
N LYS A 100 -9.34 -6.22 -2.38
CA LYS A 100 -8.76 -6.00 -1.04
C LYS A 100 -8.64 -7.29 -0.24
N ASN A 101 -9.58 -8.23 -0.43
CA ASN A 101 -9.54 -9.51 0.29
C ASN A 101 -8.29 -10.34 0.01
N GLY A 102 -7.73 -10.26 -1.20
CA GLY A 102 -6.52 -11.01 -1.59
C GLY A 102 -5.19 -10.24 -1.49
N ARG A 103 -5.20 -8.93 -1.16
CA ARG A 103 -4.04 -8.04 -1.40
C ARG A 103 -2.92 -8.13 -0.35
N SER A 104 -3.26 -8.32 0.92
CA SER A 104 -2.27 -8.30 2.02
C SER A 104 -2.72 -9.18 3.17
N PRO A 105 -1.81 -9.98 3.77
CA PRO A 105 -2.07 -10.67 5.03
C PRO A 105 -2.04 -9.73 6.25
N ASP A 106 -1.34 -8.58 6.17
CA ASP A 106 -1.28 -7.60 7.28
C ASP A 106 -2.61 -6.82 7.42
N GLU A 107 -3.28 -6.99 8.56
CA GLU A 107 -4.54 -6.30 8.89
C GLU A 107 -4.41 -4.77 8.84
N ARG A 108 -3.26 -4.20 9.26
CA ARG A 108 -3.08 -2.75 9.25
C ARG A 108 -3.03 -2.21 7.81
N SER A 109 -2.33 -2.90 6.92
CA SER A 109 -2.25 -2.54 5.51
C SER A 109 -3.64 -2.60 4.85
N ARG A 110 -4.45 -3.61 5.19
CA ARG A 110 -5.85 -3.71 4.74
C ARG A 110 -6.69 -2.55 5.25
N ALA A 111 -6.68 -2.28 6.56
CA ALA A 111 -7.42 -1.17 7.15
C ALA A 111 -7.02 0.21 6.56
N SER A 112 -5.75 0.39 6.24
CA SER A 112 -5.26 1.60 5.57
C SER A 112 -5.80 1.71 4.14
N LEU A 113 -5.83 0.60 3.41
CA LEU A 113 -6.39 0.51 2.07
C LEU A 113 -7.91 0.76 2.09
N ASP A 114 -8.63 0.18 3.05
CA ASP A 114 -10.07 0.40 3.24
C ASP A 114 -10.39 1.87 3.45
N SER A 115 -9.69 2.52 4.39
CA SER A 115 -9.88 3.95 4.67
C SER A 115 -9.57 4.82 3.45
N LEU A 116 -8.49 4.51 2.72
CA LEU A 116 -8.10 5.23 1.52
C LEU A 116 -9.19 5.15 0.44
N PHE A 117 -9.69 3.95 0.14
CA PHE A 117 -10.74 3.75 -0.86
C PHE A 117 -12.04 4.42 -0.43
N ALA A 118 -12.44 4.27 0.83
CA ALA A 118 -13.65 4.87 1.39
C ALA A 118 -13.63 6.41 1.30
N CYS A 119 -12.48 7.04 1.53
CA CYS A 119 -12.38 8.49 1.53
C CYS A 119 -12.09 9.09 0.14
N GLN A 120 -11.36 8.38 -0.72
CA GLN A 120 -10.77 9.00 -1.92
C GLN A 120 -11.17 8.35 -3.24
N VAL A 121 -11.71 7.13 -3.23
CA VAL A 121 -12.12 6.43 -4.47
C VAL A 121 -13.63 6.34 -4.55
N TYR A 122 -14.26 5.79 -3.51
CA TYR A 122 -15.69 5.51 -3.48
C TYR A 122 -16.57 6.76 -3.61
N PRO A 123 -16.25 7.92 -3.00
CA PRO A 123 -17.08 9.11 -3.13
C PRO A 123 -17.15 9.66 -4.56
N PHE A 124 -16.16 9.32 -5.41
CA PHE A 124 -16.09 9.84 -6.78
C PHE A 124 -16.56 8.83 -7.82
N MET A 125 -16.06 7.60 -7.77
CA MET A 125 -16.31 6.59 -8.81
C MET A 125 -16.80 5.25 -8.26
N GLY A 126 -17.10 5.14 -6.96
CA GLY A 126 -17.45 3.87 -6.34
C GLY A 126 -18.68 3.19 -6.95
N ASP A 127 -19.65 3.98 -7.40
CA ASP A 127 -20.90 3.50 -7.99
C ASP A 127 -20.87 3.40 -9.52
N MET A 128 -19.78 3.86 -10.16
CA MET A 128 -19.55 3.67 -11.59
C MET A 128 -19.13 2.22 -11.86
N SER A 129 -19.45 1.73 -13.05
CA SER A 129 -18.94 0.45 -13.54
C SER A 129 -17.45 0.53 -13.89
N LEU A 130 -16.74 -0.59 -13.82
CA LEU A 130 -15.35 -0.67 -14.28
C LEU A 130 -15.22 -0.28 -15.77
N ASN A 131 -16.21 -0.63 -16.59
CA ASN A 131 -16.27 -0.26 -18.01
C ASN A 131 -16.31 1.25 -18.21
N GLU A 132 -17.13 1.98 -17.45
CA GLU A 132 -17.20 3.45 -17.53
C GLU A 132 -15.87 4.10 -17.14
N VAL A 133 -15.21 3.59 -16.09
CA VAL A 133 -13.90 4.10 -15.65
C VAL A 133 -12.81 3.78 -16.67
N ALA A 134 -12.85 2.63 -17.33
CA ALA A 134 -11.83 2.17 -18.26
C ALA A 134 -12.03 2.62 -19.71
N LEU A 135 -13.19 3.25 -20.02
CA LEU A 135 -13.55 3.70 -21.37
C LEU A 135 -12.45 4.60 -21.96
N ASP A 136 -12.08 5.64 -21.22
CA ASP A 136 -11.04 6.60 -21.57
C ASP A 136 -10.29 7.13 -20.34
N GLY A 137 -9.47 8.17 -20.53
CA GLY A 137 -8.73 8.81 -19.43
C GLY A 137 -9.52 9.91 -18.69
N THR A 138 -10.75 10.22 -19.09
CA THR A 138 -11.51 11.39 -18.63
C THR A 138 -11.93 11.24 -17.17
N VAL A 139 -12.45 10.07 -16.79
CA VAL A 139 -12.83 9.79 -15.39
C VAL A 139 -11.62 9.93 -14.47
N ILE A 140 -10.45 9.41 -14.85
CA ILE A 140 -9.23 9.50 -14.06
C ILE A 140 -8.72 10.95 -13.94
N ARG A 141 -8.79 11.75 -15.02
CA ARG A 141 -8.44 13.19 -14.95
C ARG A 141 -9.36 13.95 -14.01
N ASN A 142 -10.67 13.72 -14.12
CA ASN A 142 -11.66 14.39 -13.29
C ASN A 142 -11.50 13.98 -11.82
N TRP A 143 -11.17 12.71 -11.57
CA TRP A 143 -10.87 12.21 -10.24
C TRP A 143 -9.60 12.84 -9.63
N LEU A 144 -8.52 12.97 -10.42
CA LEU A 144 -7.31 13.69 -10.00
C LEU A 144 -7.62 15.15 -9.66
N ALA A 145 -8.41 15.83 -10.50
CA ALA A 145 -8.84 17.20 -10.25
C ALA A 145 -9.72 17.32 -9.00
N TRP A 146 -10.62 16.36 -8.77
CA TRP A 146 -11.44 16.29 -7.56
C TRP A 146 -10.60 16.07 -6.30
N MET A 147 -9.62 15.15 -6.32
CA MET A 147 -8.72 14.94 -5.17
C MET A 147 -7.93 16.21 -4.82
N ASN A 148 -7.50 16.95 -5.84
CA ASN A 148 -6.75 18.19 -5.65
C ASN A 148 -7.62 19.35 -5.15
N ASN A 149 -8.79 19.57 -5.78
CA ASN A 149 -9.57 20.79 -5.59
C ASN A 149 -10.70 20.64 -4.57
N VAL A 150 -11.26 19.45 -4.43
CA VAL A 150 -12.42 19.20 -3.56
C VAL A 150 -11.98 18.49 -2.29
N SER A 151 -11.24 17.38 -2.40
CA SER A 151 -10.75 16.70 -1.19
C SER A 151 -9.61 17.47 -0.50
N GLY A 152 -8.85 18.29 -1.24
CA GLY A 152 -7.80 19.15 -0.69
C GLY A 152 -6.68 18.40 0.04
N ILE A 153 -6.43 17.13 -0.32
CA ILE A 153 -5.45 16.29 0.37
C ILE A 153 -4.02 16.55 -0.11
N ALA A 154 -3.03 16.30 0.75
CA ALA A 154 -1.61 16.47 0.44
C ALA A 154 -1.17 15.61 -0.76
N VAL A 155 -0.28 16.15 -1.61
CA VAL A 155 0.19 15.50 -2.86
C VAL A 155 0.79 14.11 -2.62
N ASN A 156 1.54 13.91 -1.54
CA ASN A 156 2.09 12.59 -1.21
C ASN A 156 0.99 11.58 -0.87
N TYR A 157 -0.11 12.03 -0.24
CA TYR A 157 -1.26 11.17 -0.01
C TYR A 157 -1.99 10.89 -1.32
N GLN A 158 -2.21 11.89 -2.19
CA GLN A 158 -2.76 11.69 -3.54
C GLN A 158 -1.97 10.62 -4.33
N TYR A 159 -0.64 10.66 -4.26
CA TYR A 159 0.22 9.65 -4.90
C TYR A 159 0.00 8.24 -4.33
N GLN A 160 -0.19 8.10 -3.01
CA GLN A 160 -0.54 6.80 -2.42
C GLN A 160 -1.91 6.31 -2.90
N VAL A 161 -2.90 7.20 -2.99
CA VAL A 161 -4.23 6.86 -3.53
C VAL A 161 -4.10 6.38 -4.97
N TRP A 162 -3.35 7.12 -5.78
CA TRP A 162 -3.05 6.80 -7.18
C TRP A 162 -2.43 5.42 -7.35
N ILE A 163 -1.37 5.09 -6.61
CA ILE A 163 -0.71 3.78 -6.72
C ILE A 163 -1.69 2.64 -6.41
N ASN A 164 -2.50 2.79 -5.36
CA ASN A 164 -3.43 1.75 -4.95
C ASN A 164 -4.58 1.57 -5.95
N LEU A 165 -5.12 2.66 -6.49
CA LEU A 165 -6.12 2.58 -7.56
C LEU A 165 -5.53 1.98 -8.83
N SER A 166 -4.35 2.44 -9.26
CA SER A 166 -3.67 1.90 -10.44
C SER A 166 -3.42 0.39 -10.29
N ALA A 167 -2.99 -0.07 -9.11
CA ALA A 167 -2.74 -1.49 -8.85
C ALA A 167 -4.03 -2.32 -8.89
N MET A 168 -5.14 -1.78 -8.37
CA MET A 168 -6.45 -2.44 -8.47
C MET A 168 -6.89 -2.54 -9.94
N LEU A 169 -6.71 -1.48 -10.74
CA LEU A 169 -7.07 -1.49 -12.15
C LEU A 169 -6.13 -2.39 -12.98
N ASP A 170 -4.86 -2.54 -12.59
CA ASP A 170 -3.96 -3.55 -13.17
C ASP A 170 -4.50 -4.97 -12.89
N ALA A 171 -4.97 -5.24 -11.66
CA ALA A 171 -5.63 -6.52 -11.35
C ALA A 171 -6.91 -6.72 -12.17
N ALA A 172 -7.71 -5.67 -12.38
CA ALA A 172 -8.92 -5.75 -13.19
C ALA A 172 -8.63 -6.09 -14.67
N VAL A 173 -7.47 -5.69 -15.19
CA VAL A 173 -7.01 -6.11 -16.52
C VAL A 173 -6.64 -7.59 -16.54
N VAL A 174 -5.89 -8.05 -15.53
CA VAL A 174 -5.50 -9.47 -15.40
C VAL A 174 -6.71 -10.39 -15.22
N ASP A 175 -7.70 -9.94 -14.47
CA ASP A 175 -8.97 -10.65 -14.24
C ASP A 175 -9.95 -10.56 -15.43
N GLU A 176 -9.50 -10.00 -16.56
CA GLU A 176 -10.27 -9.79 -17.78
C GLU A 176 -11.60 -9.05 -17.53
N LYS A 177 -11.61 -8.09 -16.60
CA LYS A 177 -12.76 -7.21 -16.32
C LYS A 177 -12.75 -5.97 -17.18
N ILE A 178 -11.56 -5.45 -17.48
CA ILE A 178 -11.34 -4.29 -18.34
C ILE A 178 -10.19 -4.57 -19.31
N HIS A 179 -10.21 -3.96 -20.49
CA HIS A 179 -9.19 -4.22 -21.50
C HIS A 179 -7.84 -3.54 -21.21
N ARG A 180 -7.84 -2.43 -20.47
CA ARG A 180 -6.63 -1.66 -20.16
C ARG A 180 -6.79 -0.87 -18.88
N ASN A 181 -5.66 -0.56 -18.25
CA ASN A 181 -5.63 0.33 -17.10
C ASN A 181 -5.65 1.81 -17.56
N PRO A 182 -6.72 2.59 -17.27
CA PRO A 182 -6.79 3.99 -17.67
C PRO A 182 -5.74 4.88 -16.98
N CYS A 183 -5.22 4.49 -15.81
CA CYS A 183 -4.13 5.20 -15.14
C CYS A 183 -2.79 5.13 -15.90
N LYS A 184 -2.64 4.18 -16.83
CA LYS A 184 -1.41 3.97 -17.62
C LYS A 184 -1.45 4.62 -19.00
N LEU A 185 -2.53 5.35 -19.33
CA LEU A 185 -2.63 6.08 -20.58
C LEU A 185 -1.61 7.24 -20.59
N GLY A 186 -0.90 7.44 -21.71
CA GLY A 186 0.13 8.48 -21.82
C GLY A 186 -0.38 9.92 -21.66
N THR A 187 -1.71 10.13 -21.72
CA THR A 187 -2.35 11.44 -21.45
C THR A 187 -2.64 11.66 -19.97
N ILE A 188 -2.28 10.72 -19.09
CA ILE A 188 -2.52 10.80 -17.66
C ILE A 188 -1.19 10.78 -16.92
N SER A 189 -1.02 11.74 -16.02
CA SER A 189 0.17 11.85 -15.17
C SER A 189 -0.18 11.54 -13.73
N ALA A 190 0.61 10.65 -13.11
CA ALA A 190 0.52 10.39 -11.68
C ALA A 190 0.85 11.66 -10.88
N PRO A 191 0.26 11.85 -9.68
CA PRO A 191 0.70 12.89 -8.76
C PRO A 191 2.20 12.76 -8.50
N LYS A 192 2.94 13.88 -8.49
CA LYS A 192 4.38 13.88 -8.27
C LYS A 192 4.67 14.03 -6.77
N PRO A 193 5.09 12.97 -6.07
CA PRO A 193 5.38 13.09 -4.65
C PRO A 193 6.56 14.03 -4.44
N VAL A 194 6.45 14.89 -3.43
CA VAL A 194 7.52 15.78 -3.01
C VAL A 194 8.26 15.11 -1.87
N GLN A 195 9.56 14.88 -2.06
CA GLN A 195 10.43 14.38 -1.01
C GLN A 195 10.96 15.56 -0.20
N LYS A 196 10.55 15.64 1.06
CA LYS A 196 11.11 16.61 2.01
C LYS A 196 12.45 16.08 2.52
N LEU A 197 13.47 16.93 2.51
CA LEU A 197 14.75 16.61 3.16
C LEU A 197 14.55 16.60 4.67
N ILE A 198 15.14 15.60 5.32
CA ILE A 198 15.11 15.50 6.78
C ILE A 198 16.05 16.55 7.36
N THR A 199 15.53 17.32 8.32
CA THR A 199 16.30 18.21 9.18
C THR A 199 16.31 17.60 10.58
N PRO A 200 17.45 17.13 11.10
CA PRO A 200 17.53 16.63 12.46
C PRO A 200 17.23 17.75 13.47
N TRP A 201 16.78 17.37 14.66
CA TRP A 201 16.66 18.31 15.77
C TRP A 201 18.03 18.82 16.21
N THR A 202 18.06 20.05 16.73
CA THR A 202 19.25 20.56 17.42
C THR A 202 19.32 20.00 18.84
N ASP A 203 20.49 20.09 19.46
CA ASP A 203 20.71 19.62 20.83
C ASP A 203 19.85 20.42 21.82
N GLU A 204 19.66 21.72 21.60
CA GLU A 204 18.80 22.57 22.44
C GLU A 204 17.33 22.14 22.35
N LYS A 205 16.86 21.82 21.14
CA LYS A 205 15.48 21.32 20.95
C LYS A 205 15.31 19.95 21.62
N LEU A 206 16.29 19.05 21.46
CA LEU A 206 16.26 17.74 22.09
C LEU A 206 16.19 17.85 23.61
N GLN A 207 17.08 18.66 24.20
CA GLN A 207 17.16 18.85 25.65
C GLN A 207 15.91 19.55 26.19
N GLY A 208 15.42 20.60 25.52
CA GLY A 208 14.20 21.29 25.92
C GLY A 208 12.96 20.39 25.92
N ILE A 209 12.86 19.48 24.94
CA ILE A 209 11.79 18.47 24.92
C ILE A 209 11.99 17.41 26.01
N HIS A 210 13.22 16.92 26.22
CA HIS A 210 13.54 15.99 27.29
C HIS A 210 13.13 16.54 28.66
N ASP A 211 13.54 17.77 28.98
CA ASP A 211 13.32 18.36 30.30
C ASP A 211 11.86 18.76 30.55
N SER A 212 11.09 18.96 29.48
CA SER A 212 9.66 19.29 29.54
C SER A 212 8.76 18.06 29.53
N LEU A 213 9.30 16.85 29.34
CA LEU A 213 8.52 15.62 29.49
C LEU A 213 8.24 15.38 30.97
N PRO A 214 7.05 14.84 31.31
CA PRO A 214 6.81 14.30 32.64
C PRO A 214 7.91 13.29 33.00
N PRO A 215 8.41 13.28 34.25
CA PRO A 215 9.54 12.44 34.67
C PRO A 215 9.42 10.97 34.24
N GLU A 216 8.23 10.38 34.35
CA GLU A 216 7.94 9.00 33.98
C GLU A 216 7.95 8.71 32.47
N HIS A 217 8.15 9.74 31.64
CA HIS A 217 8.20 9.64 30.19
C HIS A 217 9.52 10.15 29.59
N GLN A 218 10.43 10.73 30.40
CA GLN A 218 11.69 11.30 29.91
C GLN A 218 12.57 10.28 29.18
N VAL A 219 12.55 9.01 29.61
CA VAL A 219 13.30 7.89 29.02
C VAL A 219 13.00 7.66 27.53
N VAL A 220 11.87 8.18 27.02
CA VAL A 220 11.53 8.12 25.59
C VAL A 220 12.61 8.75 24.71
N VAL A 221 13.23 9.84 25.15
CA VAL A 221 14.25 10.55 24.39
C VAL A 221 15.55 9.73 24.26
N PRO A 222 16.19 9.24 25.33
CA PRO A 222 17.39 8.40 25.21
C PRO A 222 17.11 7.09 24.46
N ILE A 223 15.93 6.49 24.57
CA ILE A 223 15.58 5.30 23.77
C ILE A 223 15.44 5.65 22.29
N GLY A 224 14.66 6.68 21.96
CA GLY A 224 14.43 7.05 20.56
C GLY A 224 15.69 7.60 19.89
N GLY A 225 16.40 8.50 20.56
CA GLY A 225 17.59 9.19 20.05
C GLY A 225 18.88 8.39 20.18
N GLY A 226 18.96 7.45 21.14
CA GLY A 226 20.13 6.59 21.35
C GLY A 226 20.06 5.24 20.64
N LEU A 227 18.87 4.74 20.32
CA LEU A 227 18.68 3.44 19.65
C LEU A 227 17.94 3.54 18.30
N GLY A 228 17.48 4.72 17.91
CA GLY A 228 16.80 4.94 16.63
C GLY A 228 15.50 4.13 16.48
N LEU A 229 14.82 3.80 17.58
CA LEU A 229 13.61 2.97 17.57
C LEU A 229 12.41 3.73 16.98
N ARG A 230 11.47 3.00 16.38
CA ARG A 230 10.17 3.54 15.94
C ARG A 230 9.25 3.74 17.15
N GLN A 231 8.26 4.62 17.03
CA GLN A 231 7.30 4.88 18.12
C GLN A 231 6.73 3.60 18.75
N GLY A 232 6.22 2.66 17.95
CA GLY A 232 5.66 1.41 18.47
C GLY A 232 6.69 0.52 19.18
N GLU A 233 7.97 0.59 18.78
CA GLU A 233 9.08 -0.15 19.40
C GLU A 233 9.51 0.53 20.72
N ILE A 234 9.48 1.87 20.79
CA ILE A 234 9.73 2.64 22.02
C ILE A 234 8.66 2.32 23.07
N LEU A 235 7.38 2.36 22.67
CA LEU A 235 6.26 2.08 23.57
C LEU A 235 6.15 0.60 23.97
N ALA A 236 6.89 -0.29 23.30
CA ALA A 236 6.99 -1.70 23.62
C ALA A 236 8.35 -2.09 24.20
N PHE A 237 9.18 -1.10 24.57
CA PHE A 237 10.53 -1.35 25.02
C PHE A 237 10.52 -2.27 26.24
N ASN A 238 11.24 -3.39 26.14
CA ASN A 238 11.42 -4.36 27.21
C ASN A 238 12.87 -4.36 27.66
N ARG A 239 13.11 -4.11 28.95
CA ARG A 239 14.46 -4.12 29.55
C ARG A 239 15.17 -5.47 29.43
N GLU A 240 14.42 -6.57 29.35
CA GLU A 240 14.96 -7.92 29.22
C GLU A 240 15.60 -8.19 27.85
N ASP A 241 15.32 -7.34 26.87
CA ASP A 241 15.91 -7.42 25.52
C ASP A 241 17.31 -6.77 25.46
N ILE A 242 17.82 -6.26 26.59
CA ILE A 242 19.16 -5.68 26.71
C ILE A 242 20.17 -6.79 27.04
N ASN A 243 21.11 -7.03 26.14
CA ASN A 243 22.31 -7.79 26.43
C ASN A 243 23.40 -6.84 26.94
N ARG A 244 23.59 -6.82 28.26
CA ARG A 244 24.56 -5.95 28.94
C ARG A 244 26.01 -6.35 28.72
N LYS A 245 26.27 -7.63 28.43
CA LYS A 245 27.63 -8.11 28.17
C LYS A 245 28.14 -7.56 26.85
N ASP A 246 27.30 -7.62 25.82
CA ASP A 246 27.67 -7.22 24.47
C ASP A 246 27.28 -5.76 24.16
N MET A 247 26.66 -5.06 25.12
CA MET A 247 26.12 -3.71 24.97
C MET A 247 25.22 -3.59 23.74
N THR A 248 24.21 -4.46 23.67
CA THR A 248 23.22 -4.45 22.58
C THR A 248 21.78 -4.54 23.07
N TYR A 249 20.85 -4.04 22.25
CA TYR A 249 19.41 -4.18 22.42
C TYR A 249 18.80 -4.99 21.28
N HIS A 250 18.08 -6.06 21.60
CA HIS A 250 17.37 -6.89 20.62
C HIS A 250 15.97 -6.34 20.37
N CYS A 251 15.81 -5.51 19.34
CA CYS A 251 14.50 -5.01 18.95
C CYS A 251 13.67 -6.12 18.28
N ARG A 252 12.79 -6.74 19.07
CA ARG A 252 11.88 -7.82 18.64
C ARG A 252 10.40 -7.56 18.93
N LEU A 253 10.07 -6.45 19.59
CA LEU A 253 8.71 -6.14 19.97
C LEU A 253 8.30 -4.73 19.51
N GLN A 254 7.04 -4.59 19.08
CA GLN A 254 6.36 -3.30 18.94
C GLN A 254 4.89 -3.41 19.34
N VAL A 255 4.32 -2.29 19.77
CA VAL A 255 2.89 -2.13 20.00
C VAL A 255 2.23 -1.56 18.75
N THR A 256 1.10 -2.16 18.36
CA THR A 256 0.21 -1.64 17.32
C THR A 256 -1.23 -1.57 17.81
N TYR A 257 -2.03 -0.73 17.17
CA TYR A 257 -3.47 -0.66 17.40
C TYR A 257 -4.19 -0.94 16.08
N ILE A 258 -4.95 -2.03 16.04
CA ILE A 258 -5.63 -2.55 14.85
C ILE A 258 -7.00 -3.07 15.29
N ASN A 259 -8.06 -2.76 14.54
CA ASN A 259 -9.43 -3.26 14.79
C ASN A 259 -9.91 -3.06 16.23
N GLY A 260 -9.59 -1.89 16.82
CA GLY A 260 -10.02 -1.55 18.18
C GLY A 260 -9.18 -2.16 19.31
N LYS A 261 -8.15 -2.95 19.00
CA LYS A 261 -7.34 -3.67 19.99
C LYS A 261 -5.88 -3.27 19.92
N LEU A 262 -5.23 -3.16 21.08
CA LEU A 262 -3.78 -3.14 21.17
C LEU A 262 -3.25 -4.56 20.95
N LYS A 263 -2.22 -4.71 20.13
CA LYS A 263 -1.56 -5.99 19.86
C LYS A 263 -0.05 -5.79 19.96
N PHE A 264 0.65 -6.81 20.46
CA PHE A 264 2.09 -6.95 20.29
C PHE A 264 2.39 -7.67 18.99
N LYS A 265 3.48 -7.30 18.33
CA LYS A 265 3.95 -7.96 17.11
C LYS A 265 5.44 -7.75 16.91
N LEU A 266 6.02 -8.55 16.02
CA LEU A 266 7.36 -8.29 15.49
C LEU A 266 7.43 -6.92 14.80
N PRO A 267 8.62 -6.28 14.76
CA PRO A 267 8.86 -5.07 13.98
C PRO A 267 8.47 -5.24 12.50
N LYS A 268 8.32 -4.11 11.80
CA LYS A 268 7.82 -4.09 10.42
C LYS A 268 8.60 -5.06 9.53
N GLY A 269 7.86 -5.88 8.78
CA GLY A 269 8.41 -6.91 7.90
C GLY A 269 8.73 -8.23 8.60
N HIS A 270 8.26 -8.43 9.84
CA HIS A 270 8.50 -9.63 10.65
C HIS A 270 9.99 -9.89 10.92
N LYS A 271 10.79 -8.82 10.97
CA LYS A 271 12.24 -8.89 11.19
C LYS A 271 12.59 -8.34 12.57
N THR A 272 13.47 -9.04 13.26
CA THR A 272 14.13 -8.52 14.45
C THR A 272 15.49 -7.94 14.07
N ARG A 273 16.05 -7.11 14.94
CA ARG A 273 17.39 -6.53 14.73
C ARG A 273 18.07 -6.27 16.05
N ILE A 274 19.39 -6.26 16.00
CA ILE A 274 20.24 -5.90 17.13
C ILE A 274 20.72 -4.47 16.90
N VAL A 275 20.63 -3.64 17.94
CA VAL A 275 21.07 -2.24 17.93
C VAL A 275 22.13 -2.08 19.03
N PRO A 276 23.28 -1.47 18.74
CA PRO A 276 24.25 -1.16 19.79
C PRO A 276 23.66 -0.14 20.77
N ILE A 277 23.86 -0.37 22.07
CA ILE A 277 23.46 0.57 23.13
C ILE A 277 24.71 1.19 23.75
N SER A 278 24.73 2.53 23.87
CA SER A 278 25.83 3.23 24.53
C SER A 278 25.72 3.13 26.06
N GLY A 279 26.83 3.29 26.78
CA GLY A 279 26.83 3.34 28.24
C GLY A 279 25.94 4.46 28.80
N GLY A 280 25.94 5.64 28.16
CA GLY A 280 25.07 6.75 28.54
C GLY A 280 23.58 6.44 28.34
N THR A 281 23.21 5.87 27.19
CA THR A 281 21.82 5.45 26.93
C THR A 281 21.36 4.40 27.94
N LEU A 282 22.21 3.41 28.25
CA LEU A 282 21.91 2.39 29.24
C LEU A 282 21.72 2.98 30.63
N HIS A 283 22.59 3.92 31.04
CA HIS A 283 22.47 4.61 32.32
C HIS A 283 21.12 5.31 32.49
N HIS A 284 20.65 6.06 31.49
CA HIS A 284 19.34 6.72 31.54
C HIS A 284 18.17 5.72 31.62
N ILE A 285 18.27 4.57 30.94
CA ILE A 285 17.25 3.52 30.99
C ILE A 285 17.22 2.87 32.38
N ASP A 286 18.39 2.60 32.96
CA ASP A 286 18.51 1.99 34.28
C ASP A 286 17.99 2.92 35.36
N TYR A 287 18.40 4.19 35.34
CA TYR A 287 17.90 5.22 36.25
C TYR A 287 16.37 5.35 36.19
N HIS A 288 15.78 5.33 34.98
CA HIS A 288 14.33 5.31 34.82
C HIS A 288 13.71 4.07 35.47
N CYS A 289 14.28 2.88 35.26
CA CYS A 289 13.75 1.63 35.81
C CYS A 289 13.86 1.52 37.34
N GLU A 290 14.82 2.22 37.95
CA GLU A 290 14.94 2.33 39.40
C GLU A 290 13.80 3.16 40.01
N LEU A 291 13.42 4.26 39.34
CA LEU A 291 12.35 5.16 39.80
C LEU A 291 10.94 4.67 39.42
N TYR A 292 10.82 4.06 38.23
CA TYR A 292 9.56 3.63 37.63
C TYR A 292 9.65 2.15 37.25
N PRO A 293 9.29 1.24 38.17
CA PRO A 293 9.34 -0.19 37.92
C PRO A 293 8.52 -0.59 36.67
N SER A 294 9.04 -1.56 35.93
CA SER A 294 8.34 -2.11 34.77
C SER A 294 7.04 -2.80 35.17
N VAL A 295 6.04 -2.72 34.30
CA VAL A 295 4.74 -3.38 34.48
C VAL A 295 4.62 -4.51 33.48
N GLU A 296 4.23 -5.68 33.98
CA GLU A 296 3.90 -6.83 33.14
C GLU A 296 2.59 -6.55 32.39
N VAL A 297 2.65 -6.58 31.06
CA VAL A 297 1.49 -6.34 30.19
C VAL A 297 1.35 -7.49 29.23
N THR A 298 0.15 -8.07 29.19
CA THR A 298 -0.22 -9.14 28.24
C THR A 298 -1.15 -8.57 27.17
N LEU A 299 -0.77 -8.69 25.90
CA LEU A 299 -1.60 -8.30 24.75
C LEU A 299 -1.72 -9.45 23.75
N PRO A 300 -2.76 -9.46 22.89
CA PRO A 300 -2.82 -10.34 21.74
C PRO A 300 -1.56 -10.22 20.86
N TRP A 301 -1.12 -11.35 20.31
CA TRP A 301 0.06 -11.45 19.47
C TRP A 301 -0.29 -11.44 17.98
N GLY A 302 0.54 -10.72 17.22
CA GLY A 302 0.54 -10.72 15.77
C GLY A 302 -0.35 -9.64 15.15
N GLU A 303 -0.46 -9.72 13.83
CA GLU A 303 -1.30 -8.82 13.04
C GLU A 303 -2.72 -9.37 12.91
N ASN A 304 -2.91 -10.69 13.03
CA ASN A 304 -4.20 -11.35 12.84
C ASN A 304 -5.01 -11.41 14.15
N ASP A 305 -6.31 -11.71 14.08
CA ASP A 305 -7.13 -12.11 15.23
C ASP A 305 -6.77 -13.52 15.73
N SER A 306 -5.49 -13.70 16.07
CA SER A 306 -5.00 -14.88 16.76
C SER A 306 -5.50 -14.87 18.22
N LYS A 307 -5.64 -16.07 18.81
CA LYS A 307 -5.85 -16.22 20.25
C LYS A 307 -4.53 -16.21 21.03
N GLU A 308 -3.40 -16.15 20.34
CA GLU A 308 -2.09 -16.10 20.98
C GLU A 308 -1.92 -14.76 21.68
N THR A 309 -1.29 -14.80 22.84
CA THR A 309 -0.93 -13.61 23.60
C THR A 309 0.57 -13.59 23.82
N HIS A 310 1.08 -12.39 24.06
CA HIS A 310 2.46 -12.18 24.44
C HIS A 310 2.50 -11.25 25.65
N THR A 311 3.41 -11.55 26.57
CA THR A 311 3.61 -10.81 27.80
C THR A 311 4.96 -10.12 27.75
N ALA A 312 5.00 -8.83 28.08
CA ALA A 312 6.22 -8.05 28.10
C ALA A 312 6.24 -7.11 29.31
N ASN A 313 7.44 -6.89 29.86
CA ASN A 313 7.69 -5.98 30.97
C ASN A 313 7.94 -4.56 30.45
N LEU A 314 6.86 -3.77 30.38
CA LEU A 314 6.91 -2.42 29.81
C LEU A 314 7.39 -1.41 30.83
N ILE A 315 8.35 -0.58 30.43
CA ILE A 315 8.84 0.56 31.24
C ILE A 315 8.06 1.86 31.01
N LEU A 316 7.15 1.85 30.02
CA LEU A 316 6.25 2.95 29.67
C LEU A 316 4.79 2.46 29.63
N PRO A 317 4.19 2.04 30.77
CA PRO A 317 2.82 1.59 30.80
C PRO A 317 1.83 2.77 30.75
N TYR A 318 0.71 2.60 30.05
CA TYR A 318 -0.44 3.48 30.18
C TYR A 318 -1.22 3.14 31.45
N ARG A 319 -1.31 4.12 32.36
CA ARG A 319 -2.01 4.00 33.66
C ARG A 319 -1.56 2.80 34.51
N GLY A 320 -0.33 2.32 34.30
CA GLY A 320 0.22 1.18 35.03
C GLY A 320 -0.47 -0.16 34.75
N VAL A 321 -1.25 -0.31 33.66
CA VAL A 321 -2.02 -1.55 33.41
C VAL A 321 -1.92 -2.09 31.99
N THR A 322 -1.54 -1.27 31.01
CA THR A 322 -1.50 -1.69 29.61
C THR A 322 -0.50 -0.87 28.80
N ALA A 323 -0.34 -1.17 27.51
CA ALA A 323 0.54 -0.40 26.62
C ALA A 323 -0.12 0.91 26.16
N TRP A 324 0.69 1.91 25.84
CA TRP A 324 0.21 3.10 25.18
C TRP A 324 -0.24 2.81 23.73
N ARG A 325 -1.43 3.33 23.37
CA ARG A 325 -1.76 3.54 21.95
C ARG A 325 -0.93 4.73 21.45
N GLY A 326 -0.17 4.53 20.36
CA GLY A 326 0.73 5.57 19.83
C GLY A 326 0.07 6.93 19.55
N SER A 327 -1.18 6.95 19.07
CA SER A 327 -1.91 8.21 18.88
C SER A 327 -2.35 8.88 20.18
N MET A 328 -2.60 8.10 21.25
CA MET A 328 -2.90 8.66 22.56
C MET A 328 -1.64 9.25 23.18
N PHE A 329 -0.52 8.52 23.15
CA PHE A 329 0.76 9.03 23.62
C PHE A 329 1.15 10.33 22.90
N LEU A 330 0.98 10.36 21.58
CA LEU A 330 1.24 11.55 20.77
C LEU A 330 0.43 12.77 21.23
N ASN A 331 -0.86 12.59 21.47
CA ASN A 331 -1.76 13.71 21.74
C ASN A 331 -1.82 14.11 23.23
N GLN A 332 -1.57 13.17 24.15
CA GLN A 332 -1.67 13.40 25.59
C GLN A 332 -0.34 13.76 26.23
N ILE A 333 0.78 13.24 25.72
CA ILE A 333 2.10 13.45 26.31
C ILE A 333 2.97 14.24 25.34
N TRP A 334 3.25 13.66 24.16
CA TRP A 334 4.28 14.19 23.27
C TRP A 334 4.00 15.60 22.76
N LYS A 335 2.83 15.86 22.17
CA LYS A 335 2.49 17.20 21.65
C LYS A 335 2.37 18.25 22.75
N PRO A 336 1.68 18.00 23.88
CA PRO A 336 1.65 18.95 25.00
C PRO A 336 3.04 19.38 25.50
N THR A 337 4.02 18.46 25.53
CA THR A 337 5.41 18.78 25.90
C THR A 337 6.02 19.90 25.08
N PHE A 338 5.71 20.01 23.78
CA PHE A 338 6.20 21.12 22.95
C PHE A 338 5.68 22.46 23.45
N SER A 339 4.41 22.53 23.85
CA SER A 339 3.82 23.74 24.42
C SER A 339 4.45 24.09 25.77
N ILE A 340 4.75 23.09 26.61
CA ILE A 340 5.42 23.29 27.91
C ILE A 340 6.83 23.81 27.71
N ALA A 341 7.55 23.28 26.72
CA ALA A 341 8.90 23.69 26.37
C ALA A 341 8.97 25.08 25.70
N GLY A 342 7.83 25.69 25.33
CA GLY A 342 7.80 26.91 24.53
C GLY A 342 8.28 26.71 23.08
N ILE A 343 8.24 25.48 22.56
CA ILE A 343 8.72 25.11 21.23
C ILE A 343 7.51 24.85 20.31
N PRO A 344 7.43 25.43 19.10
CA PRO A 344 6.33 25.14 18.19
C PRO A 344 6.39 23.69 17.69
N TYR A 345 5.25 22.99 17.72
CA TYR A 345 5.13 21.64 17.19
C TYR A 345 4.81 21.67 15.68
N ILE A 346 5.72 21.15 14.86
CA ILE A 346 5.52 21.05 13.41
C ILE A 346 4.99 19.65 13.06
N LYS A 347 3.72 19.58 12.66
CA LYS A 347 3.07 18.32 12.26
C LYS A 347 3.80 17.68 11.07
N GLY A 348 4.26 16.45 11.27
CA GLY A 348 4.99 15.66 10.26
C GLY A 348 6.48 15.62 10.51
N ASP A 349 7.04 16.66 11.13
CA ASP A 349 8.48 16.75 11.43
C ASP A 349 8.78 16.38 12.88
N ASP A 350 7.91 16.79 13.80
CA ASP A 350 8.20 16.78 15.24
C ASP A 350 7.52 15.63 16.01
N GLY A 351 6.95 14.65 15.31
CA GLY A 351 6.51 13.42 15.96
C GLY A 351 7.69 12.64 16.55
N MET A 352 7.43 11.59 17.34
CA MET A 352 8.50 10.76 17.94
C MET A 352 9.49 10.15 16.91
N HIS A 353 9.10 10.07 15.64
CA HIS A 353 10.01 9.63 14.57
C HIS A 353 11.18 10.60 14.33
N ALA A 354 11.06 11.86 14.79
CA ALA A 354 12.15 12.83 14.76
C ALA A 354 13.38 12.35 15.54
N LEU A 355 13.19 11.67 16.68
CA LEU A 355 14.30 11.09 17.46
C LEU A 355 15.09 10.06 16.65
N ARG A 356 14.40 9.29 15.81
CA ARG A 356 15.04 8.34 14.91
C ARG A 356 15.78 9.02 13.77
N HIS A 357 15.25 10.12 13.25
CA HIS A 357 15.97 10.95 12.28
C HIS A 357 17.22 11.55 12.91
N LEU A 358 17.14 12.03 14.15
CA LEU A 358 18.28 12.51 14.91
C LEU A 358 19.34 11.42 15.08
N TYR A 359 18.97 10.23 15.55
CA TYR A 359 19.88 9.08 15.68
C TYR A 359 20.59 8.78 14.35
N ALA A 360 19.84 8.67 13.25
CA ALA A 360 20.41 8.38 11.94
C ALA A 360 21.39 9.46 11.48
N SER A 361 21.03 10.73 11.69
CA SER A 361 21.85 11.88 11.30
C SER A 361 23.15 11.92 12.11
N HIS A 362 23.06 11.72 13.43
CA HIS A 362 24.20 11.71 14.33
C HIS A 362 25.16 10.56 14.02
N MET A 363 24.63 9.34 13.79
CA MET A 363 25.44 8.18 13.42
C MET A 363 26.24 8.42 12.12
N LEU A 364 25.60 9.00 11.10
CA LEU A 364 26.28 9.31 9.84
C LEU A 364 27.31 10.45 9.99
N ALA A 365 27.01 11.48 10.78
CA ALA A 365 27.96 12.54 11.09
C ALA A 365 29.20 11.99 11.80
N SER A 366 29.02 10.98 12.64
CA SER A 366 30.09 10.22 13.33
C SER A 366 30.72 9.12 12.47
N ASN A 367 30.47 9.12 11.15
CA ASN A 367 31.05 8.18 10.18
C ASN A 367 30.68 6.71 10.37
N VAL A 368 29.57 6.40 11.04
CA VAL A 368 29.03 5.03 11.05
C VAL A 368 28.62 4.64 9.63
N SER A 369 28.94 3.39 9.25
CA SER A 369 28.64 2.89 7.91
C SER A 369 27.13 2.96 7.62
N ILE A 370 26.77 3.44 6.43
CA ILE A 370 25.37 3.49 6.02
C ILE A 370 24.72 2.10 5.99
N LYS A 371 25.52 1.06 5.72
CA LYS A 371 25.07 -0.33 5.75
C LYS A 371 24.71 -0.74 7.17
N GLU A 372 25.58 -0.49 8.14
CA GLU A 372 25.36 -0.80 9.55
C GLU A 372 24.18 -0.01 10.10
N LEU A 373 24.12 1.29 9.83
CA LEU A 373 22.99 2.13 10.21
C LEU A 373 21.67 1.61 9.62
N SER A 374 21.67 1.17 8.35
CA SER A 374 20.49 0.57 7.73
C SER A 374 20.01 -0.67 8.49
N VAL A 375 20.93 -1.50 8.98
CA VAL A 375 20.64 -2.67 9.83
C VAL A 375 20.08 -2.24 11.19
N PHE A 376 20.72 -1.28 11.87
CA PHE A 376 20.26 -0.77 13.18
C PHE A 376 18.88 -0.12 13.10
N LEU A 377 18.59 0.54 11.98
CA LEU A 377 17.28 1.12 11.70
C LEU A 377 16.27 0.04 11.27
N GLY A 378 16.71 -1.13 10.79
CA GLY A 378 15.83 -2.15 10.24
C GLY A 378 15.12 -1.66 8.97
N HIS A 379 15.89 -1.08 8.05
CA HIS A 379 15.43 -0.78 6.70
C HIS A 379 15.54 -2.03 5.82
N SER A 380 14.55 -2.25 4.95
CA SER A 380 14.56 -3.38 4.02
C SER A 380 15.53 -3.22 2.86
N SER A 381 16.06 -2.01 2.66
CA SER A 381 17.03 -1.66 1.63
C SER A 381 17.88 -0.49 2.09
N GLU A 382 19.19 -0.59 1.89
CA GLU A 382 20.17 0.47 2.15
C GLU A 382 19.91 1.70 1.27
N ALA A 383 19.36 1.51 0.07
CA ALA A 383 19.00 2.60 -0.84
C ALA A 383 18.00 3.56 -0.19
N PHE A 384 17.12 3.07 0.68
CA PHE A 384 16.21 3.93 1.45
C PHE A 384 16.97 4.84 2.43
N THR A 385 17.93 4.29 3.16
CA THR A 385 18.80 5.05 4.07
C THR A 385 19.57 6.12 3.31
N LEU A 386 20.19 5.74 2.18
CA LEU A 386 20.94 6.65 1.32
C LEU A 386 20.06 7.78 0.80
N LYS A 387 18.93 7.45 0.20
CA LYS A 387 17.98 8.42 -0.36
C LYS A 387 17.44 9.40 0.70
N THR A 388 17.40 9.00 1.97
CA THR A 388 16.80 9.79 3.06
C THR A 388 17.81 10.66 3.79
N TYR A 389 19.05 10.19 3.97
CA TYR A 389 20.03 10.84 4.85
C TYR A 389 21.36 11.21 4.19
N ALA A 390 21.62 10.83 2.94
CA ALA A 390 22.91 11.11 2.30
C ALA A 390 23.26 12.61 2.26
N HIS A 391 22.25 13.48 2.20
CA HIS A 391 22.44 14.94 2.21
C HIS A 391 22.97 15.49 3.54
N LEU A 392 22.93 14.71 4.62
CA LEU A 392 23.46 15.08 5.93
C LEU A 392 24.90 14.62 6.14
N MET A 393 25.45 13.83 5.23
CA MET A 393 26.82 13.32 5.36
C MET A 393 27.83 14.43 5.02
N PRO A 394 28.84 14.65 5.87
CA PRO A 394 29.97 15.50 5.52
C PRO A 394 30.69 14.96 4.28
N SER A 395 31.26 15.87 3.48
CA SER A 395 32.09 15.46 2.34
C SER A 395 33.25 14.57 2.79
N SER A 396 33.50 13.50 2.03
CA SER A 396 34.61 12.57 2.29
C SER A 396 35.87 12.87 1.46
N TYR A 397 35.91 13.93 0.65
CA TYR A 397 37.03 14.19 -0.28
C TYR A 397 38.40 14.20 0.41
N GLY A 398 38.54 14.89 1.55
CA GLY A 398 39.81 14.95 2.28
C GLY A 398 40.25 13.57 2.80
N ARG A 399 39.30 12.80 3.36
CA ARG A 399 39.55 11.44 3.84
C ARG A 399 39.90 10.49 2.70
N ALA A 400 39.24 10.63 1.55
CA ALA A 400 39.52 9.83 0.37
C ALA A 400 40.94 10.09 -0.17
N ARG A 401 41.40 11.35 -0.17
CA ARG A 401 42.78 11.68 -0.52
C ARG A 401 43.78 11.06 0.47
N LEU A 402 43.58 11.27 1.76
CA LEU A 402 44.46 10.70 2.79
C LEU A 402 44.53 9.16 2.72
N ALA A 403 43.42 8.49 2.44
CA ALA A 403 43.39 7.04 2.28
C ALA A 403 44.10 6.54 1.01
N ALA A 404 44.20 7.36 -0.03
CA ALA A 404 45.03 7.05 -1.20
C ALA A 404 46.52 7.31 -0.89
N ASP A 405 46.83 8.39 -0.15
CA ASP A 405 48.19 8.73 0.25
C ASP A 405 48.80 7.69 1.20
N THR A 406 48.01 6.97 2.00
CA THR A 406 48.54 5.84 2.80
C THR A 406 49.03 4.68 1.95
N LEU A 407 48.57 4.54 0.71
CA LEU A 407 49.01 3.53 -0.24
C LEU A 407 50.15 4.02 -1.15
N PHE A 408 50.15 5.32 -1.46
CA PHE A 408 51.06 5.95 -2.42
C PHE A 408 51.77 7.17 -1.82
N ALA A 409 52.22 7.04 -0.57
CA ALA A 409 52.91 8.13 0.11
C ALA A 409 54.12 8.59 -0.73
N PRO A 410 54.34 9.90 -0.89
CA PRO A 410 55.53 10.38 -1.58
C PRO A 410 56.79 9.84 -0.87
N PRO A 411 57.85 9.50 -1.62
CA PRO A 411 59.10 9.06 -1.03
C PRO A 411 59.63 10.14 -0.07
N ALA A 412 60.14 9.67 1.09
CA ALA A 412 60.57 10.50 2.21
C ALA A 412 61.73 11.45 1.88
#